data_AF-A0A6C0CWR2-F1
#
_entry.id   AF-A0A6C0CWR2-F1
#
_cell.length_a   1.000
_cell.length_b   1.000
_cell.length_c   1.000
_cell.angle_alpha   90.00
_cell.angle_beta   90.00
_cell.angle_gamma   90.00
#
_symmetry.space_group_name_H-M   'P 1'
#
loop_
_entity.id
_entity.type
_entity.pdbx_description
1 polymer ?
#
loop_
_entity_poly.entity_id
_entity_poly.type
_entity_poly.pdbx_seq_one_letter_code
_entity_poly.pdbx_strand_id
1 'polypeptide(L)' 'MEVYGFYSEKQLKNLIQNREKKEPYIFWEKLDGTVVQVTEVTSDYNNYHNNFKDVVYLGQLKKWSHNLKN' A
#
# COMPACT_ATOMS: atom_id res chain seq x y z
N MET A 1 8.74 4.18 14.00
CA MET A 1 7.85 5.07 13.21
C MET A 1 6.67 4.24 12.77
N GLU A 2 5.46 4.73 12.98
CA GLU A 2 4.26 4.02 12.54
C GLU A 2 4.05 4.26 11.05
N VAL A 3 3.63 3.23 10.32
CA VAL A 3 3.34 3.30 8.89
C VAL A 3 1.95 2.75 8.67
N TYR A 4 1.20 3.39 7.79
CA TYR A 4 -0.20 3.15 7.54
C TYR A 4 -0.43 2.84 6.07
N GLY A 5 -1.20 1.78 5.79
CA GLY A 5 -1.42 1.28 4.44
C GLY A 5 -2.77 1.66 3.87
N PHE A 6 -2.77 1.98 2.58
CA PHE A 6 -3.99 2.27 1.82
C PHE A 6 -4.01 1.48 0.52
N TYR A 7 -5.20 1.18 0.03
CA TYR A 7 -5.41 0.51 -1.25
C TYR A 7 -6.49 1.23 -2.07
N SER A 8 -6.22 1.47 -3.35
CA SER A 8 -7.22 1.85 -4.35
C SER A 8 -7.01 1.05 -5.62
N GLU A 9 -8.09 0.48 -6.17
CA GLU A 9 -8.03 -0.27 -7.41
C GLU A 9 -7.66 0.65 -8.59
N LYS A 10 -8.18 1.89 -8.60
CA LYS A 10 -7.83 2.89 -9.62
C LYS A 10 -6.36 3.30 -9.55
N GLN A 11 -5.85 3.55 -8.36
CA GLN A 11 -4.42 3.86 -8.15
C GLN A 11 -3.54 2.69 -8.57
N LEU A 12 -3.93 1.45 -8.25
CA LEU A 12 -3.22 0.25 -8.66
C LEU A 12 -3.15 0.13 -10.19
N LYS A 13 -4.27 0.32 -10.90
CA LYS A 13 -4.30 0.30 -12.37
C LYS A 13 -3.34 1.33 -12.96
N ASN A 14 -3.32 2.55 -12.43
CA ASN A 14 -2.40 3.59 -12.87
C ASN A 14 -0.93 3.22 -12.61
N LEU A 15 -0.61 2.65 -11.44
CA LEU A 15 0.74 2.20 -11.10
C LEU A 15 1.23 1.09 -12.04
N ILE A 16 0.37 0.13 -12.39
CA ILE A 16 0.69 -0.97 -13.30
C ILE A 16 0.88 -0.47 -14.74
N GLN A 17 -0.01 0.42 -15.20
CA GLN A 17 0.05 0.97 -16.55
C GLN A 17 1.31 1.82 -16.78
N ASN A 18 1.79 2.52 -15.75
CA ASN A 18 2.91 3.44 -15.89
C ASN A 18 4.30 2.79 -16.01
N ARG A 19 4.47 1.45 -15.88
CA ARG A 19 5.71 0.65 -16.12
C ARG A 19 7.08 1.17 -15.60
N GLU A 20 7.16 2.33 -14.97
CA GLU A 20 8.41 2.98 -14.52
C GLU A 20 8.90 2.43 -13.19
N LYS A 21 8.03 1.79 -12.39
CA LYS A 21 8.42 1.17 -11.11
C LYS A 21 8.81 -0.28 -11.33
N LYS A 22 10.13 -0.53 -11.38
CA LYS A 22 10.77 -1.85 -11.48
C LYS A 22 10.43 -2.79 -10.30
N GLU A 23 9.99 -2.22 -9.18
CA GLU A 23 9.60 -2.91 -7.96
C GLU A 23 8.35 -2.18 -7.46
N PRO A 24 7.16 -2.78 -7.59
CA PRO A 24 5.97 -2.16 -7.09
C PRO A 24 5.93 -2.56 -5.61
N TYR A 25 6.20 -1.59 -4.77
CA TYR A 25 6.14 -1.59 -3.32
C TYR A 25 4.72 -1.92 -2.78
N ILE A 26 4.07 -2.97 -3.30
CA ILE A 26 2.65 -3.23 -3.15
C ILE A 26 2.36 -4.17 -1.99
N PHE A 27 3.31 -4.92 -1.43
CA PHE A 27 2.98 -5.89 -0.38
C PHE A 27 3.62 -5.54 0.96
N TRP A 28 2.80 -5.56 2.00
CA TRP A 28 3.21 -5.28 3.37
C TRP A 28 2.60 -6.27 4.35
N GLU A 29 3.35 -6.63 5.38
CA GLU A 29 2.87 -7.36 6.54
C GLU A 29 2.21 -6.36 7.51
N LYS A 30 0.97 -6.62 7.92
CA LYS A 30 0.30 -5.92 9.02
C LYS A 30 0.86 -6.37 10.37
N LEU A 31 0.48 -5.68 11.45
CA LEU A 31 0.86 -6.07 12.81
C LEU A 31 0.41 -7.49 13.20
N ASP A 32 -0.73 -7.94 12.66
CA ASP A 32 -1.28 -9.28 12.87
C ASP A 32 -0.59 -10.39 12.05
N GLY A 33 0.42 -10.06 11.25
CA GLY A 33 1.14 -11.01 10.38
C GLY A 33 0.48 -11.25 9.02
N THR A 34 -0.70 -10.71 8.75
CA THR A 34 -1.36 -10.82 7.44
C THR A 34 -0.62 -9.96 6.42
N VAL A 35 -0.37 -10.51 5.23
CA VAL A 35 0.17 -9.75 4.10
C VAL A 35 -0.97 -9.13 3.31
N VAL A 36 -0.89 -7.83 3.06
CA VAL A 36 -1.89 -7.05 2.31
C VAL A 36 -1.24 -6.35 1.12
N GLN A 37 -2.05 -6.13 0.08
CA GLN A 37 -1.68 -5.32 -1.08
C GLN A 37 -2.00 -3.85 -0.79
N VAL A 38 -1.05 -2.93 -0.95
CA VAL A 38 -1.17 -1.49 -0.70
C VAL A 38 -0.80 -0.70 -1.95
N THR A 39 -1.50 0.38 -2.25
CA THR A 39 -1.11 1.31 -3.33
C THR A 39 -0.33 2.51 -2.81
N GLU A 40 -0.42 2.77 -1.51
CA GLU A 40 0.22 3.90 -0.86
C GLU A 40 0.48 3.62 0.62
N VAL A 41 1.53 4.25 1.15
CA VAL A 41 1.88 4.22 2.57
C VAL A 41 2.22 5.62 3.06
N THR A 42 1.88 5.92 4.32
CA THR A 42 2.24 7.18 4.98
C THR A 42 2.63 6.92 6.43
N SER A 43 3.53 7.75 6.97
CA SER A 43 3.81 7.83 8.40
C SER A 43 3.05 8.96 9.11
N ASP A 44 2.35 9.81 8.35
CA ASP A 44 1.49 10.89 8.85
C ASP A 44 0.03 10.62 8.47
N TYR A 45 -0.63 9.78 9.27
CA TYR A 45 -2.02 9.40 9.04
C TYR A 45 -2.99 10.57 9.19
N ASN A 46 -2.72 11.48 10.13
CA ASN A 46 -3.64 12.57 10.47
C ASN A 46 -3.75 13.61 9.35
N ASN A 47 -2.70 13.76 8.53
CA ASN A 47 -2.69 14.65 7.37
C ASN A 47 -2.77 13.89 6.04
N TYR A 48 -3.16 12.61 6.06
CA TYR A 48 -3.28 11.82 4.84
C TYR A 48 -4.39 12.39 3.94
N HIS A 49 -4.02 12.77 2.72
CA HIS A 49 -4.94 13.18 1.67
C HIS A 49 -4.85 12.20 0.51
N ASN A 50 -5.99 11.91 -0.12
CA ASN A 50 -6.05 11.01 -1.26
C ASN A 50 -7.02 11.55 -2.34
N ASN A 51 -6.70 11.29 -3.61
CA ASN A 51 -7.48 11.78 -4.76
C ASN A 51 -8.46 10.74 -5.34
N PHE A 52 -8.47 9.52 -4.80
CA PHE A 52 -9.26 8.39 -5.27
C PHE A 52 -10.45 8.13 -4.33
N LYS A 53 -11.64 7.95 -4.91
CA LYS A 53 -12.87 7.68 -4.13
C LYS A 53 -12.93 6.25 -3.59
N ASP A 54 -12.18 5.33 -4.18
CA ASP A 54 -12.11 3.91 -3.85
C ASP A 54 -10.95 3.57 -2.91
N VAL A 55 -10.36 4.57 -2.25
CA VAL A 55 -9.32 4.33 -1.25
C VAL A 55 -9.91 3.62 -0.03
N VAL A 56 -9.22 2.58 0.41
CA VAL A 56 -9.51 1.81 1.61
C VAL A 56 -8.31 1.87 2.53
N TYR A 57 -8.57 2.19 3.81
CA TYR A 57 -7.56 2.10 4.86
C TYR A 57 -7.38 0.65 5.30
N LEU A 58 -6.14 0.16 5.29
CA LEU A 58 -5.79 -1.23 5.59
C LEU A 58 -5.22 -1.41 7.01
N GLY A 59 -5.06 -0.32 7.76
CA GLY A 59 -4.49 -0.34 9.10
C GLY A 59 -2.99 -0.04 9.12
N GLN A 60 -2.40 -0.24 10.30
CA GLN A 60 -0.98 -0.07 10.55
C GLN A 60 -0.18 -1.26 9.99
N LEU A 61 0.95 -0.93 9.36
CA LEU A 61 1.86 -1.85 8.71
C LEU A 61 3.12 -2.05 9.55
N LYS A 62 3.68 -3.26 9.48
CA LYS A 62 4.86 -3.69 10.23
C LYS A 62 6.13 -3.60 9.40
N LYS A 63 6.13 -4.21 8.21
CA LYS A 63 7.28 -4.24 7.30
C LYS A 63 6.89 -4.57 5.87
N TRP A 64 7.73 -4.13 4.95
CA TRP A 64 7.71 -4.53 3.55
C TRP A 64 7.75 -6.05 3.39
N SER A 65 6.92 -6.59 2.50
CA SER A 65 6.91 -8.01 2.14
C SER A 65 7.27 -8.17 0.66
N HIS A 66 8.43 -8.76 0.37
CA HIS A 66 8.85 -9.06 -1.02
C HIS A 66 8.21 -10.36 -1.56
N ASN A 67 7.34 -11.01 -0.81
CA ASN A 67 6.82 -12.32 -1.18
C ASN A 67 5.54 -12.22 -2.03
N LEU A 68 5.73 -12.21 -3.35
CA LEU A 68 4.84 -12.89 -4.29
C LEU A 68 5.66 -13.90 -5.11
N LYS A 69 6.21 -14.91 -4.43
CA LYS A 69 6.63 -16.16 -5.08
C LYS A 69 6.14 -17.32 -4.24
N ASN A 70 4.89 -17.70 -4.47
CA ASN A 70 4.49 -19.10 -4.38
C ASN A 70 4.18 -19.54 -5.81
#